data_AF-A0A671TWU9-F1
#
_entry.id   AF-A0A671TWU9-F1
#
_cell.length_a   1.000
_cell.length_b   1.000
_cell.length_c   1.000
_cell.angle_alpha   90.00
_cell.angle_beta   90.00
_cell.angle_gamma   90.00
#
_symmetry.space_group_name_H-M   'P 1'
#
loop_
_entity.id
_entity.type
_entity.pdbx_description
1 polymer ?
#
loop_
_entity_poly.entity_id
_entity_poly.type
_entity_poly.pdbx_seq_one_letter_code
_entity_poly.pdbx_strand_id
1 'polypeptide(L)'
;MRVVVGLLLLLLGLCGSGAQGEAGGLGEVAEINESRDPKDAAEKSTEQIARQTTSDIWTELRALRDMVVELNVHVELLQRENSDLQTRLSSSEFRTDQLERENADMQIRLSSSERELLISKSRIDQLERKNAVQATELTSLERRLTTTERKTSDLEKENADLQTRLSSSESELLISKSRIDQLERENAEKPKVAFYTALTNGGTLGPYNTDITLKYSKVFTNIGNAYNPSTGFFTAPVKGVYNLQFTVYGYYAGSIGVHVYKNNQWIMYNWEHNYDNGPEYFTKSLVLELTPGDEIHLVLPSDHSIYDDSNNYSTFSGSLLFTL
;
A
#
# COMPACT_ATOMS: atom_id res chain seq x y z
N MET A 1 -20.44 -12.26 50.29
CA MET A 1 -21.33 -12.32 51.47
C MET A 1 -22.15 -13.61 51.41
N ARG A 2 -21.55 -14.75 51.77
CA ARG A 2 -22.22 -16.04 51.99
C ARG A 2 -21.40 -16.78 53.05
N VAL A 3 -22.11 -17.21 54.08
CA VAL A 3 -21.69 -17.53 55.43
C VAL A 3 -21.78 -19.04 55.61
N VAL A 4 -20.67 -19.65 56.09
CA VAL A 4 -20.56 -20.69 57.15
C VAL A 4 -21.32 -22.02 56.87
N VAL A 5 -20.70 -23.20 56.88
CA VAL A 5 -20.20 -23.96 58.05
C VAL A 5 -19.21 -25.02 57.54
N GLY A 6 -18.02 -25.07 58.15
CA GLY A 6 -17.03 -26.13 57.97
C GLY A 6 -17.16 -27.22 59.02
N LEU A 7 -16.94 -28.47 58.60
CA LEU A 7 -16.76 -29.65 59.45
C LEU A 7 -15.26 -29.86 59.72
N LEU A 8 -14.95 -30.16 60.98
CA LEU A 8 -13.95 -31.14 61.45
C LEU A 8 -12.46 -30.96 61.08
N LEU A 9 -11.60 -30.72 62.07
CA LEU A 9 -10.73 -31.73 62.72
C LEU A 9 -9.74 -31.09 63.72
N LEU A 10 -9.70 -31.70 64.93
CA LEU A 10 -8.61 -31.88 65.93
C LEU A 10 -7.46 -30.85 66.03
N LEU A 11 -7.29 -30.19 67.20
CA LEU A 11 -6.43 -30.53 68.38
C LEU A 11 -4.92 -30.49 68.04
N LEU A 12 -3.97 -29.87 68.74
CA LEU A 12 -3.81 -29.25 70.07
C LEU A 12 -2.46 -28.47 70.05
N GLY A 13 -2.30 -27.44 70.88
CA GLY A 13 -1.01 -26.89 71.31
C GLY A 13 -1.20 -26.19 72.67
N LEU A 14 -0.73 -26.78 73.78
CA LEU A 14 0.56 -26.51 74.47
C LEU A 14 0.58 -25.10 75.08
N CYS A 15 0.95 -24.78 76.33
CA CYS A 15 1.70 -25.34 77.46
C CYS A 15 1.28 -24.46 78.68
N GLY A 16 1.48 -24.76 79.96
CA GLY A 16 2.46 -25.60 80.64
C GLY A 16 3.09 -24.80 81.79
N SER A 17 2.81 -25.22 83.03
CA SER A 17 3.63 -25.02 84.25
C SER A 17 3.23 -26.19 85.16
N GLY A 18 4.01 -27.27 85.28
CA GLY A 18 5.22 -27.39 86.12
C GLY A 18 4.81 -27.28 87.60
N ALA A 19 4.95 -28.26 88.49
CA ALA A 19 5.71 -29.50 88.52
C ALA A 19 5.18 -30.40 89.67
N GLN A 20 5.77 -31.61 89.79
CA GLN A 20 5.78 -32.48 90.98
C GLN A 20 4.49 -33.28 91.20
N GLY A 21 4.43 -34.60 91.20
CA GLY A 21 5.42 -35.67 91.25
C GLY A 21 4.64 -36.92 91.69
N GLU A 22 5.21 -38.10 91.43
CA GLU A 22 4.73 -39.44 91.81
C GLU A 22 3.68 -40.11 90.91
N ALA A 23 4.10 -41.29 90.45
CA ALA A 23 3.44 -42.19 89.54
C ALA A 23 2.71 -43.30 90.30
N GLY A 24 1.81 -43.97 89.57
CA GLY A 24 1.22 -45.26 89.94
C GLY A 24 -0.19 -45.09 90.50
N GLY A 25 -1.24 -45.67 89.94
CA GLY A 25 -1.35 -46.70 88.92
C GLY A 25 -2.84 -47.05 88.83
N LEU A 26 -3.28 -47.40 87.64
CA LEU A 26 -4.63 -47.87 87.33
C LEU A 26 -4.97 -49.15 88.10
N GLY A 27 -6.27 -49.32 88.39
CA GLY A 27 -6.86 -50.66 88.51
C GLY A 27 -7.75 -50.88 89.71
N GLU A 28 -8.95 -50.31 89.64
CA GLU A 28 -10.21 -50.92 90.08
C GLU A 28 -10.18 -52.46 90.13
N VAL A 29 -10.69 -53.08 91.20
CA VAL A 29 -11.84 -54.02 91.20
C VAL A 29 -12.17 -54.41 92.66
N ALA A 30 -13.35 -53.93 93.07
CA ALA A 30 -14.40 -54.55 93.88
C ALA A 30 -14.12 -55.82 94.72
N GLU A 31 -14.48 -55.70 96.02
CA GLU A 31 -15.37 -56.60 96.80
C GLU A 31 -14.98 -58.09 96.95
N ILE A 32 -15.04 -58.78 98.11
CA ILE A 32 -16.08 -58.87 99.14
C ILE A 32 -15.44 -59.48 100.41
N ASN A 33 -16.04 -59.17 101.57
CA ASN A 33 -16.27 -60.08 102.72
C ASN A 33 -15.32 -60.00 103.92
N GLU A 34 -15.62 -59.04 104.80
CA GLU A 34 -15.43 -59.19 106.24
C GLU A 34 -16.69 -59.85 106.84
N SER A 35 -16.54 -61.02 107.46
CA SER A 35 -17.47 -61.53 108.45
C SER A 35 -16.74 -61.72 109.79
N ARG A 36 -17.12 -60.86 110.76
CA ARG A 36 -17.33 -61.10 112.21
C ARG A 36 -16.62 -62.30 112.85
N ASP A 37 -16.06 -62.25 114.05
CA ASP A 37 -16.15 -61.35 115.22
C ASP A 37 -15.06 -61.85 116.19
N PRO A 38 -14.50 -61.03 117.11
CA PRO A 38 -13.76 -61.54 118.24
C PRO A 38 -14.54 -61.36 119.53
N LYS A 39 -14.59 -62.41 120.37
CA LYS A 39 -14.33 -62.39 121.83
C LYS A 39 -14.93 -63.62 122.51
N ASP A 40 -14.09 -64.32 123.25
CA ASP A 40 -14.35 -64.74 124.64
C ASP A 40 -12.97 -64.98 125.27
N ALA A 41 -12.58 -64.18 126.26
CA ALA A 41 -12.89 -64.30 127.68
C ALA A 41 -11.91 -65.25 128.40
N ALA A 42 -11.17 -64.63 129.33
CA ALA A 42 -10.20 -65.22 130.23
C ALA A 42 -10.80 -66.31 131.14
N GLU A 43 -10.04 -67.36 131.43
CA GLU A 43 -9.33 -67.47 132.71
C GLU A 43 -8.57 -68.80 132.85
N LYS A 44 -7.39 -68.70 133.47
CA LYS A 44 -6.68 -69.70 134.29
C LYS A 44 -6.28 -71.03 133.66
N SER A 45 -4.98 -71.20 133.44
CA SER A 45 -4.15 -71.86 134.46
C SER A 45 -2.66 -71.67 134.15
N THR A 46 -1.94 -71.35 135.20
CA THR A 46 -0.54 -70.97 135.27
C THR A 46 0.44 -72.13 135.00
N GLU A 47 1.62 -71.75 134.50
CA GLU A 47 2.92 -72.40 134.78
C GLU A 47 3.52 -73.37 133.74
N GLN A 48 3.79 -72.91 132.52
CA GLN A 48 4.90 -73.41 131.68
C GLN A 48 5.18 -72.44 130.50
N ILE A 49 6.44 -72.37 130.03
CA ILE A 49 6.89 -71.71 128.78
C ILE A 49 7.53 -70.32 128.95
N ALA A 50 8.64 -70.28 129.70
CA ALA A 50 9.67 -69.24 129.66
C ALA A 50 10.88 -69.63 128.78
N ARG A 51 10.71 -70.51 127.77
CA ARG A 51 11.81 -71.03 126.92
C ARG A 51 11.53 -71.08 125.41
N GLN A 52 10.37 -70.62 124.94
CA GLN A 52 10.01 -70.55 123.51
C GLN A 52 10.32 -69.17 122.88
N THR A 53 10.42 -68.13 123.69
CA THR A 53 10.50 -66.71 123.27
C THR A 53 11.83 -66.30 122.62
N THR A 54 12.90 -67.09 122.77
CA THR A 54 14.22 -66.77 122.20
C THR A 54 14.43 -67.34 120.78
N SER A 55 13.61 -68.30 120.36
CA SER A 55 13.68 -68.93 119.02
C SER A 55 12.88 -68.14 117.97
N ASP A 56 11.79 -67.51 118.39
CA ASP A 56 10.92 -66.74 117.49
C ASP A 56 11.55 -65.40 117.09
N ILE A 57 12.28 -64.73 118.00
CA ILE A 57 12.96 -63.44 117.71
C ILE A 57 14.03 -63.59 116.61
N TRP A 58 14.82 -64.68 116.62
CA TRP A 58 15.86 -64.90 115.61
C TRP A 58 15.29 -65.33 114.25
N THR A 59 14.08 -65.88 114.24
CA THR A 59 13.37 -66.27 113.02
C THR A 59 12.73 -65.02 112.38
N GLU A 60 12.09 -64.19 113.19
CA GLU A 60 11.56 -62.87 112.80
C GLU A 60 12.68 -61.93 112.33
N LEU A 61 13.82 -61.84 113.02
CA LEU A 61 14.95 -60.98 112.61
C LEU A 61 15.58 -61.45 111.28
N ARG A 62 15.51 -62.74 110.97
CA ARG A 62 15.95 -63.30 109.68
C ARG A 62 14.93 -62.98 108.59
N ALA A 63 13.63 -63.12 108.85
CA ALA A 63 12.57 -62.68 107.94
C ALA A 63 12.64 -61.17 107.68
N LEU A 64 12.97 -60.37 108.68
CA LEU A 64 13.16 -58.92 108.56
C LEU A 64 14.42 -58.57 107.76
N ARG A 65 15.52 -59.33 107.93
CA ARG A 65 16.72 -59.23 107.07
C ARG A 65 16.39 -59.60 105.63
N ASP A 66 15.66 -60.69 105.41
CA ASP A 66 15.32 -61.16 104.07
C ASP A 66 14.34 -60.18 103.38
N MET A 67 13.38 -59.60 104.12
CA MET A 67 12.56 -58.47 103.65
C MET A 67 13.41 -57.24 103.34
N VAL A 68 14.41 -56.89 104.16
CA VAL A 68 15.30 -55.75 103.87
C VAL A 68 16.15 -56.03 102.63
N VAL A 69 16.60 -57.26 102.42
CA VAL A 69 17.31 -57.67 101.20
C VAL A 69 16.37 -57.59 99.99
N GLU A 70 15.14 -58.08 100.10
CA GLU A 70 14.12 -58.01 99.06
C GLU A 70 13.72 -56.56 98.73
N LEU A 71 13.59 -55.71 99.75
CA LEU A 71 13.37 -54.28 99.61
C LEU A 71 14.57 -53.60 98.92
N ASN A 72 15.81 -53.99 99.25
CA ASN A 72 17.00 -53.47 98.60
C ASN A 72 17.05 -53.87 97.11
N VAL A 73 16.71 -55.12 96.79
CA VAL A 73 16.59 -55.60 95.41
C VAL A 73 15.49 -54.83 94.67
N HIS A 74 14.35 -54.57 95.32
CA HIS A 74 13.27 -53.80 94.72
C HIS A 74 13.66 -52.33 94.49
N VAL A 75 14.39 -51.71 95.43
CA VAL A 75 14.93 -50.35 95.28
C VAL A 75 15.96 -50.29 94.15
N GLU A 76 16.85 -51.28 94.03
CA GLU A 76 17.78 -51.36 92.90
C GLU A 76 17.05 -51.56 91.56
N LEU A 77 15.96 -52.35 91.54
CA LEU A 77 15.14 -52.56 90.36
C LEU A 77 14.39 -51.28 89.97
N LEU A 78 13.82 -50.57 90.94
CA LEU A 78 13.20 -49.26 90.74
C LEU A 78 14.21 -48.20 90.29
N GLN A 79 15.44 -48.23 90.79
CA GLN A 79 16.52 -47.36 90.32
C GLN A 79 16.90 -47.69 88.87
N ARG A 80 16.94 -48.97 88.52
CA ARG A 80 17.21 -49.43 87.15
C ARG A 80 16.07 -49.06 86.19
N GLU A 81 14.82 -49.21 86.61
CA GLU A 81 13.64 -48.77 85.86
C GLU A 81 13.62 -47.24 85.70
N ASN A 82 13.94 -46.48 86.75
CA ASN A 82 14.07 -45.02 86.64
C ASN A 82 15.19 -44.62 85.67
N SER A 83 16.33 -45.32 85.70
CA SER A 83 17.42 -45.09 84.75
C SER A 83 17.01 -45.42 83.31
N ASP A 84 16.24 -46.48 83.09
CA ASP A 84 15.70 -46.85 81.77
C ASP A 84 14.67 -45.81 81.29
N LEU A 85 13.75 -45.41 82.17
CA LEU A 85 12.76 -44.37 81.90
C LEU A 85 13.41 -43.03 81.58
N GLN A 86 14.44 -42.62 82.31
CA GLN A 86 15.22 -41.41 81.99
C GLN A 86 15.87 -41.51 80.62
N THR A 87 16.48 -42.66 80.29
CA THR A 87 17.12 -42.87 78.98
C THR A 87 16.09 -42.80 77.83
N ARG A 88 14.93 -43.44 78.01
CA ARG A 88 13.82 -43.40 77.05
C ARG A 88 13.19 -42.02 76.94
N LEU A 89 13.09 -41.28 78.05
CA LEU A 89 12.61 -39.91 78.09
C LEU A 89 13.55 -39.01 77.29
N SER A 90 14.87 -39.06 77.54
CA SER A 90 15.85 -38.30 76.78
C SER A 90 15.87 -38.67 75.29
N SER A 91 15.68 -39.95 74.95
CA SER A 91 15.51 -40.39 73.56
C SER A 91 14.23 -39.85 72.92
N SER A 92 13.12 -39.80 73.67
CA SER A 92 11.86 -39.22 73.22
C SER A 92 11.94 -37.70 73.07
N GLU A 93 12.58 -37.00 74.01
CA GLU A 93 12.84 -35.55 73.96
C GLU A 93 13.68 -35.21 72.72
N PHE A 94 14.74 -35.99 72.46
CA PHE A 94 15.54 -35.83 71.24
C PHE A 94 14.72 -36.02 69.95
N ARG A 95 13.79 -36.99 69.92
CA ARG A 95 12.88 -37.18 68.78
C ARG A 95 11.91 -36.03 68.62
N THR A 96 11.40 -35.46 69.71
CA THR A 96 10.52 -34.28 69.67
C THR A 96 11.29 -33.09 69.09
N ASP A 97 12.50 -32.81 69.57
CA ASP A 97 13.35 -31.73 69.04
C ASP A 97 13.66 -31.93 67.55
N GLN A 98 13.90 -33.18 67.12
CA GLN A 98 14.11 -33.50 65.71
C GLN A 98 12.86 -33.20 64.88
N LEU A 99 11.68 -33.64 65.34
CA LEU A 99 10.40 -33.38 64.66
C LEU A 99 10.07 -31.88 64.62
N GLU A 100 10.36 -31.12 65.67
CA GLU A 100 10.19 -29.66 65.68
C GLU A 100 11.09 -28.98 64.64
N ARG A 101 12.34 -29.42 64.51
CA ARG A 101 13.27 -28.94 63.47
C ARG A 101 12.77 -29.30 62.06
N GLU A 102 12.32 -30.52 61.85
CA GLU A 102 11.77 -30.97 60.57
C GLU A 102 10.49 -30.20 60.19
N ASN A 103 9.61 -29.93 61.15
CA ASN A 103 8.42 -29.10 60.95
C ASN A 103 8.78 -27.66 60.59
N ALA A 104 9.77 -27.07 61.27
CA ALA A 104 10.26 -25.73 60.95
C ALA A 104 10.86 -25.66 59.53
N ASP A 105 11.65 -26.66 59.13
CA ASP A 105 12.18 -26.76 57.76
C ASP A 105 11.07 -26.90 56.72
N MET A 106 10.08 -27.77 56.98
CA MET A 106 8.90 -27.91 56.12
C MET A 106 8.12 -26.61 55.98
N GLN A 107 7.93 -25.86 57.06
CA GLN A 107 7.24 -24.57 57.03
C GLN A 107 7.99 -23.56 56.14
N ILE A 108 9.33 -23.51 56.25
CA ILE A 108 10.17 -22.64 55.41
C ILE A 108 10.03 -23.03 53.93
N ARG A 109 10.10 -24.33 53.63
CA ARG A 109 9.96 -24.86 52.26
C ARG A 109 8.58 -24.57 51.68
N LEU A 110 7.52 -24.72 52.47
CA LEU A 110 6.15 -24.41 52.07
C LEU A 110 6.02 -22.92 51.73
N SER A 111 6.48 -22.03 52.60
CA SER A 111 6.48 -20.58 52.33
C SER A 111 7.33 -20.20 51.12
N SER A 112 8.42 -20.92 50.84
CA SER A 112 9.19 -20.73 49.59
C SER A 112 8.38 -21.13 48.36
N SER A 113 7.75 -22.31 48.39
CA SER A 113 6.91 -22.80 47.30
C SER A 113 5.70 -21.90 47.04
N GLU A 114 5.09 -21.34 48.08
CA GLU A 114 3.97 -20.38 47.95
C GLU A 114 4.41 -19.10 47.25
N ARG A 115 5.61 -18.59 47.55
CA ARG A 115 6.19 -17.43 46.86
C ARG A 115 6.46 -17.72 45.38
N GLU A 116 7.01 -18.88 45.06
CA GLU A 116 7.24 -19.30 43.67
C GLU A 116 5.93 -19.44 42.89
N LEU A 117 4.90 -19.99 43.53
CA LEU A 117 3.56 -20.10 42.93
C LEU A 117 2.96 -18.72 42.61
N LEU A 118 3.13 -17.75 43.52
CA LEU A 118 2.65 -16.39 43.30
C LEU A 118 3.37 -15.70 42.13
N ILE A 119 4.70 -15.89 42.03
CA ILE A 119 5.50 -15.38 40.90
C ILE A 119 5.05 -16.03 39.59
N SER A 120 4.86 -17.36 39.59
CA SER A 120 4.38 -18.11 38.42
C SER A 120 3.00 -17.62 37.97
N LYS A 121 2.08 -17.40 38.91
CA LYS A 121 0.74 -16.86 38.64
C LYS A 121 0.81 -15.47 38.00
N SER A 122 1.66 -14.58 38.53
CA SER A 122 1.88 -13.25 37.95
C SER A 122 2.46 -13.33 36.53
N ARG A 123 3.36 -14.27 36.27
CA ARG A 123 3.91 -14.51 34.93
C ARG A 123 2.85 -15.01 33.95
N ILE A 124 1.94 -15.87 34.39
CA ILE A 124 0.80 -16.34 33.59
C ILE A 124 -0.11 -15.16 33.23
N ASP A 125 -0.50 -14.33 34.19
CA ASP A 125 -1.33 -13.14 33.94
C ASP A 125 -0.67 -12.19 32.93
N GLN A 126 0.66 -12.04 33.00
CA GLN A 126 1.41 -11.22 32.04
C GLN A 126 1.40 -11.82 30.63
N LEU A 127 1.54 -13.16 30.51
CA LEU A 127 1.48 -13.85 29.23
C LEU A 127 0.08 -13.77 28.61
N GLU A 128 -0.97 -13.92 29.41
CA GLU A 128 -2.36 -13.77 28.95
C GLU A 128 -2.62 -12.36 28.39
N ARG A 129 -2.13 -11.32 29.08
CA ARG A 129 -2.22 -9.93 28.58
C ARG A 129 -1.46 -9.73 27.28
N LYS A 130 -0.24 -10.28 27.16
CA LYS A 130 0.54 -10.21 25.91
C LYS A 130 -0.16 -10.92 24.76
N ASN A 131 -0.72 -12.11 25.01
CA ASN A 131 -1.48 -12.87 24.02
C ASN A 131 -2.73 -12.11 23.56
N ALA A 132 -3.43 -11.44 24.48
CA ALA A 132 -4.59 -10.61 24.15
C ALA A 132 -4.20 -9.43 23.24
N VAL A 133 -3.09 -8.73 23.55
CA VAL A 133 -2.58 -7.64 22.69
C VAL A 133 -2.20 -8.18 21.31
N GLN A 134 -1.46 -9.29 21.23
CA GLN A 134 -1.08 -9.92 19.97
C GLN A 134 -2.29 -10.32 19.11
N ALA A 135 -3.35 -10.84 19.73
CA ALA A 135 -4.60 -11.15 19.02
C ALA A 135 -5.21 -9.91 18.36
N THR A 136 -5.23 -8.77 19.07
CA THR A 136 -5.75 -7.51 18.51
C THR A 136 -4.89 -6.96 17.38
N GLU A 137 -3.56 -7.10 17.47
CA GLU A 137 -2.63 -6.69 16.42
C GLU A 137 -2.80 -7.55 15.16
N LEU A 138 -2.99 -8.87 15.31
CA LEU A 138 -3.26 -9.79 14.20
C LEU A 138 -4.54 -9.41 13.46
N THR A 139 -5.64 -9.16 14.18
CA THR A 139 -6.90 -8.71 13.54
C THR A 139 -6.73 -7.37 12.80
N SER A 140 -5.93 -6.45 13.35
CA SER A 140 -5.62 -5.17 12.69
C SER A 140 -4.81 -5.37 11.40
N LEU A 141 -3.82 -6.27 11.43
CA LEU A 141 -3.00 -6.63 10.27
C LEU A 141 -3.84 -7.32 9.19
N GLU A 142 -4.72 -8.25 9.54
CA GLU A 142 -5.65 -8.91 8.60
C GLU A 142 -6.55 -7.88 7.91
N ARG A 143 -7.10 -6.91 8.65
CA ARG A 143 -7.90 -5.84 8.04
C ARG A 143 -7.11 -4.98 7.07
N ARG A 144 -5.84 -4.66 7.41
CA ARG A 144 -4.95 -3.91 6.52
C ARG A 144 -4.63 -4.72 5.26
N LEU A 145 -4.34 -6.01 5.41
CA LEU A 145 -4.03 -6.93 4.31
C LEU A 145 -5.20 -7.00 3.31
N THR A 146 -6.43 -7.25 3.80
CA THR A 146 -7.61 -7.29 2.93
C THR A 146 -7.91 -5.94 2.27
N THR A 147 -7.54 -4.83 2.90
CA THR A 147 -7.67 -3.49 2.30
C THR A 147 -6.64 -3.30 1.19
N THR A 148 -5.39 -3.73 1.40
CA THR A 148 -4.34 -3.65 0.38
C THR A 148 -4.59 -4.58 -0.79
N GLU A 149 -5.08 -5.79 -0.55
CA GLU A 149 -5.45 -6.74 -1.61
C GLU A 149 -6.54 -6.18 -2.52
N ARG A 150 -7.57 -5.53 -1.96
CA ARG A 150 -8.60 -4.85 -2.77
C ARG A 150 -7.99 -3.73 -3.62
N LYS A 151 -7.16 -2.87 -3.03
CA LYS A 151 -6.50 -1.78 -3.76
C LYS A 151 -5.62 -2.30 -4.90
N THR A 152 -4.88 -3.39 -4.69
CA THR A 152 -4.09 -4.04 -5.73
C THR A 152 -4.99 -4.54 -6.86
N SER A 153 -6.09 -5.22 -6.53
CA SER A 153 -7.05 -5.69 -7.54
C SER A 153 -7.68 -4.55 -8.34
N ASP A 154 -8.00 -3.42 -7.71
CA ASP A 154 -8.55 -2.25 -8.40
C ASP A 154 -7.51 -1.61 -9.33
N LEU A 155 -6.26 -1.48 -8.89
CA LEU A 155 -5.15 -0.98 -9.71
C LEU A 155 -4.84 -1.90 -10.89
N GLU A 156 -4.93 -3.23 -10.72
CA GLU A 156 -4.77 -4.19 -11.81
C GLU A 156 -5.84 -4.01 -12.90
N LYS A 157 -7.09 -3.75 -12.51
CA LYS A 157 -8.18 -3.45 -13.45
C LYS A 157 -7.97 -2.13 -14.18
N GLU A 158 -7.56 -1.08 -13.45
CA GLU A 158 -7.25 0.23 -14.06
C GLU A 158 -6.11 0.13 -15.07
N ASN A 159 -5.05 -0.61 -14.75
CA ASN A 159 -3.94 -0.85 -15.67
C ASN A 159 -4.38 -1.59 -16.95
N ALA A 160 -5.29 -2.57 -16.83
CA ALA A 160 -5.83 -3.28 -18.00
C ALA A 160 -6.69 -2.36 -18.90
N ASP A 161 -7.51 -1.49 -18.30
CA ASP A 161 -8.28 -0.48 -19.03
C ASP A 161 -7.35 0.51 -19.76
N LEU A 162 -6.33 1.02 -19.06
CA LEU A 162 -5.35 1.94 -19.63
C LEU A 162 -4.58 1.31 -20.80
N GLN A 163 -4.18 0.04 -20.69
CA GLN A 163 -3.54 -0.68 -21.81
C GLN A 163 -4.45 -0.80 -23.03
N THR A 164 -5.74 -1.07 -22.82
CA THR A 164 -6.73 -1.16 -23.90
C THR A 164 -6.91 0.19 -24.58
N ARG A 165 -7.05 1.26 -23.81
CA ARG A 165 -7.19 2.63 -24.32
C ARG A 165 -5.93 3.11 -25.05
N LEU A 166 -4.75 2.76 -24.55
CA LEU A 166 -3.48 3.07 -25.20
C LEU A 166 -3.39 2.39 -26.56
N SER A 167 -3.69 1.09 -26.63
CA SER A 167 -3.69 0.33 -27.89
C SER A 167 -4.68 0.88 -28.91
N SER A 168 -5.87 1.31 -28.46
CA SER A 168 -6.86 1.98 -29.30
C SER A 168 -6.32 3.31 -29.85
N SER A 169 -5.74 4.13 -28.98
CA SER A 169 -5.20 5.45 -29.36
C SER A 169 -4.00 5.32 -30.32
N GLU A 170 -3.12 4.34 -30.11
CA GLU A 170 -2.01 4.04 -31.02
C GLU A 170 -2.50 3.65 -32.42
N SER A 171 -3.59 2.87 -32.50
CA SER A 171 -4.20 2.47 -33.76
C SER A 171 -4.80 3.67 -34.50
N GLU A 172 -5.52 4.54 -33.79
CA GLU A 172 -6.06 5.79 -34.36
C GLU A 172 -4.95 6.74 -34.85
N LEU A 173 -3.85 6.82 -34.10
CA LEU A 173 -2.70 7.64 -34.47
C LEU A 173 -2.05 7.13 -35.76
N LEU A 174 -1.93 5.81 -35.93
CA LEU A 174 -1.40 5.20 -37.14
C LEU A 174 -2.28 5.49 -38.36
N ILE A 175 -3.61 5.39 -38.20
CA ILE A 175 -4.58 5.74 -39.25
C ILE A 175 -4.49 7.22 -39.62
N SER A 176 -4.43 8.09 -38.61
CA SER A 176 -4.30 9.54 -38.80
C SER A 176 -3.01 9.89 -39.54
N LYS A 177 -1.88 9.28 -39.16
CA LYS A 177 -0.59 9.45 -39.83
C LYS A 177 -0.65 9.02 -41.29
N SER A 178 -1.23 7.85 -41.58
CA SER A 178 -1.41 7.39 -42.96
C SER A 178 -2.27 8.36 -43.78
N ARG A 179 -3.30 8.96 -43.19
CA ARG A 179 -4.15 9.94 -43.85
C ARG A 179 -3.40 11.25 -44.13
N ILE A 180 -2.55 11.69 -43.21
CA ILE A 180 -1.69 12.87 -43.41
C ILE A 180 -0.71 12.61 -44.56
N ASP A 181 -0.01 11.47 -44.56
CA ASP A 181 0.94 11.10 -45.61
C ASP A 181 0.25 10.99 -47.00
N GLN A 182 -1.03 10.61 -47.03
CA GLN A 182 -1.83 10.60 -48.25
C GLN A 182 -2.17 12.02 -48.71
N LEU A 183 -2.67 12.87 -47.82
CA LEU A 183 -3.03 14.25 -48.15
C LEU A 183 -1.81 15.09 -48.59
N GLU A 184 -0.65 14.86 -47.97
CA GLU A 184 0.60 15.51 -48.37
C GLU A 184 1.01 15.11 -49.79
N ARG A 185 0.90 13.82 -50.13
CA ARG A 185 1.15 13.33 -51.50
C ARG A 185 0.16 13.92 -52.50
N GLU A 186 -1.13 13.85 -52.22
CA GLU A 186 -2.17 14.44 -53.08
C GLU A 186 -1.95 15.94 -53.30
N ASN A 187 -1.53 16.68 -52.26
CA ASN A 187 -1.24 18.10 -52.38
C ASN A 187 0.07 18.41 -53.12
N ALA A 188 1.07 17.53 -53.03
CA ALA A 188 2.32 17.64 -53.79
C ALA A 188 2.11 17.35 -55.29
N GLU A 189 1.20 16.43 -55.61
CA GLU A 189 0.87 16.04 -56.99
C GLU A 189 -0.09 17.01 -57.68
N LYS A 190 -0.81 17.86 -56.93
CA LYS A 190 -1.69 18.88 -57.50
C LYS A 190 -0.92 19.85 -58.39
N PRO A 191 -1.29 19.97 -59.68
CA PRO A 191 -0.68 20.94 -60.59
C PRO A 191 -0.84 22.37 -60.06
N LYS A 192 0.23 23.14 -60.10
CA LYS A 192 0.23 24.56 -59.74
C LYS A 192 0.62 25.36 -60.97
N VAL A 193 -0.23 26.31 -61.36
CA VAL A 193 0.02 27.18 -62.51
C VAL A 193 -0.26 28.60 -62.08
N ALA A 194 0.75 29.46 -62.20
CA ALA A 194 0.61 30.88 -61.97
C ALA A 194 1.69 31.64 -62.74
N PHE A 195 1.33 32.71 -63.43
CA PHE A 195 2.29 33.58 -64.09
C PHE A 195 1.93 35.05 -63.90
N TYR A 196 2.95 35.89 -63.87
CA TYR A 196 2.81 37.35 -63.83
C TYR A 196 3.95 37.96 -64.65
N THR A 197 3.56 38.77 -65.64
CA THR A 197 4.48 39.32 -66.65
C THR A 197 4.16 40.77 -66.96
N ALA A 198 5.18 41.51 -67.38
CA ALA A 198 5.05 42.85 -67.96
C ALA A 198 5.57 42.86 -69.40
N LEU A 199 5.13 43.84 -70.18
CA LEU A 199 5.28 43.82 -71.63
C LEU A 199 6.75 43.91 -72.05
N THR A 200 7.38 45.06 -71.84
CA THR A 200 8.74 45.37 -72.32
C THR A 200 9.30 46.64 -71.67
N ASN A 201 10.54 46.98 -72.00
CA ASN A 201 11.14 48.30 -71.69
C ASN A 201 11.27 49.19 -72.95
N GLY A 202 10.59 48.82 -74.04
CA GLY A 202 10.71 49.46 -75.35
C GLY A 202 9.99 50.80 -75.50
N GLY A 203 9.24 51.26 -74.50
CA GLY A 203 8.39 52.43 -74.62
C GLY A 203 7.13 52.11 -75.42
N THR A 204 6.81 52.93 -76.41
CA THR A 204 5.62 52.76 -77.25
C THR A 204 5.79 51.62 -78.27
N LEU A 205 4.82 50.72 -78.31
CA LEU A 205 4.61 49.74 -79.38
C LEU A 205 3.41 50.18 -80.21
N GLY A 206 3.60 50.25 -81.53
CA GLY A 206 2.58 50.71 -82.48
C GLY A 206 2.47 52.25 -82.54
N PRO A 207 1.52 52.78 -83.33
CA PRO A 207 0.62 52.03 -84.20
C PRO A 207 1.36 51.30 -85.33
N TYR A 208 0.96 50.06 -85.59
CA TYR A 208 1.46 49.26 -86.72
C TYR A 208 0.35 49.13 -87.77
N ASN A 209 0.73 48.88 -89.02
CA ASN A 209 -0.21 48.66 -90.12
C ASN A 209 -0.78 47.23 -90.17
N THR A 210 -0.40 46.36 -89.24
CA THR A 210 -0.86 44.98 -89.10
C THR A 210 -1.00 44.62 -87.63
N ASP A 211 -1.82 43.63 -87.33
CA ASP A 211 -1.94 43.04 -85.99
C ASP A 211 -0.61 42.45 -85.52
N ILE A 212 -0.21 42.76 -84.28
CA ILE A 212 1.04 42.30 -83.68
C ILE A 212 0.76 41.51 -82.39
N THR A 213 1.22 40.26 -82.33
CA THR A 213 1.20 39.48 -81.09
C THR A 213 2.07 40.15 -80.03
N LEU A 214 1.47 40.42 -78.86
CA LEU A 214 2.15 41.00 -77.72
C LEU A 214 2.94 39.96 -76.96
N LYS A 215 4.24 40.22 -76.79
CA LYS A 215 5.17 39.38 -76.05
C LYS A 215 5.52 40.05 -74.73
N TYR A 216 4.93 39.57 -73.64
CA TYR A 216 5.23 40.05 -72.30
C TYR A 216 6.53 39.44 -71.80
N SER A 217 7.62 40.07 -72.23
CA SER A 217 8.98 39.54 -72.11
C SER A 217 9.54 39.59 -70.69
N LYS A 218 8.98 40.43 -69.81
CA LYS A 218 9.44 40.60 -68.42
C LYS A 218 8.68 39.65 -67.52
N VAL A 219 9.28 38.50 -67.22
CA VAL A 219 8.66 37.44 -66.41
C VAL A 219 9.07 37.56 -64.94
N PHE A 220 8.09 37.75 -64.05
CA PHE A 220 8.31 37.77 -62.59
C PHE A 220 7.97 36.43 -61.95
N THR A 221 6.88 35.80 -62.40
CA THR A 221 6.42 34.49 -61.95
C THR A 221 6.02 33.65 -63.15
N ASN A 222 6.37 32.37 -63.16
CA ASN A 222 5.96 31.40 -64.19
C ASN A 222 5.93 29.96 -63.64
N ILE A 223 5.19 29.75 -62.55
CA ILE A 223 5.00 28.43 -61.95
C ILE A 223 4.22 27.54 -62.93
N GLY A 224 4.75 26.34 -63.18
CA GLY A 224 4.22 25.42 -64.18
C GLY A 224 4.72 25.69 -65.60
N ASN A 225 5.54 26.73 -65.82
CA ASN A 225 6.11 27.10 -67.12
C ASN A 225 5.05 27.22 -68.24
N ALA A 226 3.85 27.66 -67.88
CA ALA A 226 2.71 27.71 -68.80
C ALA A 226 2.73 28.96 -69.70
N TYR A 227 3.49 30.00 -69.34
CA TYR A 227 3.68 31.18 -70.18
C TYR A 227 5.02 31.12 -70.92
N ASN A 228 5.01 31.39 -72.22
CA ASN A 228 6.21 31.47 -73.06
C ASN A 228 6.50 32.93 -73.47
N PRO A 229 7.51 33.60 -72.88
CA PRO A 229 7.82 34.99 -73.19
C PRO A 229 8.36 35.22 -74.61
N SER A 230 8.87 34.18 -75.27
CA SER A 230 9.38 34.28 -76.65
C SER A 230 8.26 34.36 -77.68
N THR A 231 7.09 33.77 -77.38
CA THR A 231 5.91 33.76 -78.25
C THR A 231 4.81 34.72 -77.79
N GLY A 232 4.72 34.98 -76.48
CA GLY A 232 3.64 35.75 -75.87
C GLY A 232 2.45 34.91 -75.39
N PHE A 233 2.57 33.58 -75.47
CA PHE A 233 1.44 32.66 -75.32
C PHE A 233 1.41 32.05 -73.91
N PHE A 234 0.21 31.98 -73.35
CA PHE A 234 -0.10 31.08 -72.25
C PHE A 234 -0.70 29.80 -72.81
N THR A 235 -0.14 28.64 -72.46
CA THR A 235 -0.64 27.32 -72.86
C THR A 235 -1.07 26.55 -71.62
N ALA A 236 -2.34 26.14 -71.55
CA ALA A 236 -2.85 25.40 -70.40
C ALA A 236 -2.17 24.02 -70.31
N PRO A 237 -1.48 23.68 -69.20
CA PRO A 237 -0.81 22.38 -69.07
C PRO A 237 -1.75 21.26 -68.62
N VAL A 238 -2.84 21.61 -67.93
CA VAL A 238 -3.83 20.66 -67.39
C VAL A 238 -5.25 21.18 -67.61
N LYS A 239 -6.23 20.29 -67.61
CA LYS A 239 -7.64 20.69 -67.65
C LYS A 239 -8.02 21.39 -66.35
N GLY A 240 -8.65 22.56 -66.44
CA GLY A 240 -9.11 23.27 -65.26
C GLY A 240 -9.72 24.63 -65.56
N VAL A 241 -10.08 25.33 -64.48
CA VAL A 241 -10.58 26.69 -64.54
C VAL A 241 -9.45 27.65 -64.22
N TYR A 242 -9.20 28.59 -65.14
CA TYR A 242 -8.13 29.57 -65.04
C TYR A 242 -8.70 30.97 -64.92
N ASN A 243 -8.09 31.80 -64.06
CA ASN A 243 -8.31 33.24 -64.06
C ASN A 243 -7.12 33.91 -64.77
N LEU A 244 -7.39 34.69 -65.81
CA LEU A 244 -6.41 35.43 -66.59
C LEU A 244 -6.76 36.92 -66.49
N GLN A 245 -5.78 37.77 -66.32
CA GLN A 245 -5.96 39.22 -66.23
C GLN A 245 -4.88 39.93 -67.00
N PHE A 246 -5.27 40.98 -67.72
CA PHE A 246 -4.32 41.88 -68.35
C PHE A 246 -4.68 43.33 -68.10
N THR A 247 -3.64 44.17 -68.08
CA THR A 247 -3.72 45.62 -68.07
C THR A 247 -2.98 46.13 -69.28
N VAL A 248 -3.62 47.04 -70.02
CA VAL A 248 -3.02 47.71 -71.17
C VAL A 248 -2.94 49.19 -70.84
N TYR A 249 -1.77 49.78 -71.06
CA TYR A 249 -1.50 51.19 -70.82
C TYR A 249 -1.10 51.90 -72.12
N GLY A 250 -1.58 53.13 -72.28
CA GLY A 250 -1.20 54.07 -73.33
C GLY A 250 -0.78 55.40 -72.73
N TYR A 251 0.05 56.15 -73.47
CA TYR A 251 0.55 57.46 -73.02
C TYR A 251 0.32 58.59 -74.03
N TYR A 252 0.39 58.28 -75.33
CA TYR A 252 0.22 59.26 -76.38
C TYR A 252 -1.20 59.22 -76.94
N ALA A 253 -1.63 60.33 -77.54
CA ALA A 253 -2.92 60.43 -78.21
C ALA A 253 -3.04 59.37 -79.32
N GLY A 254 -4.23 58.77 -79.44
CA GLY A 254 -4.51 57.67 -80.35
C GLY A 254 -5.29 56.54 -79.69
N SER A 255 -5.56 55.47 -80.43
CA SER A 255 -6.29 54.32 -79.89
C SER A 255 -5.35 53.35 -79.18
N ILE A 256 -5.73 52.92 -77.97
CA ILE A 256 -5.12 51.79 -77.27
C ILE A 256 -6.06 50.60 -77.36
N GLY A 257 -5.53 49.39 -77.52
CA GLY A 257 -6.40 48.24 -77.73
C GLY A 257 -5.70 46.89 -77.65
N VAL A 258 -6.51 45.86 -77.43
CA VAL A 258 -6.06 44.48 -77.39
C VAL A 258 -7.16 43.53 -77.84
N HIS A 259 -6.80 42.60 -78.72
CA HIS A 259 -7.55 41.40 -79.01
C HIS A 259 -7.07 40.27 -78.10
N VAL A 260 -8.00 39.53 -77.51
CA VAL A 260 -7.73 38.27 -76.81
C VAL A 260 -8.08 37.12 -77.74
N TYR A 261 -7.14 36.21 -77.93
CA TYR A 261 -7.33 35.00 -78.72
C TYR A 261 -7.30 33.76 -77.83
N LYS A 262 -8.21 32.82 -78.11
CA LYS A 262 -8.15 31.43 -77.65
C LYS A 262 -8.00 30.52 -78.86
N ASN A 263 -6.92 29.74 -78.94
CA ASN A 263 -6.68 28.79 -80.04
C ASN A 263 -6.85 29.44 -81.43
N ASN A 264 -6.24 30.62 -81.63
CA ASN A 264 -6.34 31.44 -82.84
C ASN A 264 -7.77 31.93 -83.19
N GLN A 265 -8.75 31.72 -82.33
CA GLN A 265 -10.06 32.35 -82.41
C GLN A 265 -10.11 33.59 -81.54
N TRP A 266 -10.49 34.71 -82.14
CA TRP A 266 -10.71 35.95 -81.41
C TRP A 266 -11.94 35.80 -80.51
N ILE A 267 -11.79 36.11 -79.22
CA ILE A 267 -12.86 35.96 -78.22
C ILE A 267 -13.22 37.27 -77.50
N MET A 268 -12.39 38.32 -77.61
CA MET A 268 -12.62 39.60 -76.95
C MET A 268 -11.82 40.72 -77.60
N TYR A 269 -12.45 41.88 -77.82
CA TYR A 269 -11.78 43.12 -78.21
C TYR A 269 -12.04 44.18 -77.15
N ASN A 270 -10.99 44.86 -76.72
CA ASN A 270 -11.08 46.01 -75.82
C ASN A 270 -10.24 47.12 -76.40
N TRP A 271 -10.77 48.33 -76.38
CA TRP A 271 -10.06 49.52 -76.82
C TRP A 271 -10.56 50.75 -76.09
N GLU A 272 -9.69 51.75 -76.02
CA GLU A 272 -10.01 53.10 -75.58
C GLU A 272 -9.31 54.09 -76.52
N HIS A 273 -9.82 55.32 -76.60
CA HIS A 273 -9.21 56.37 -77.38
C HIS A 273 -8.67 57.45 -76.46
N ASN A 274 -7.37 57.69 -76.56
CA ASN A 274 -6.71 58.75 -75.85
C ASN A 274 -6.77 60.03 -76.69
N TYR A 275 -7.58 60.99 -76.27
CA TYR A 275 -7.72 62.27 -76.95
C TYR A 275 -6.59 63.25 -76.59
N ASP A 276 -5.93 63.02 -75.47
CA ASP A 276 -4.87 63.86 -74.92
C ASP A 276 -3.53 63.10 -74.95
N ASN A 277 -2.40 63.79 -74.76
CA ASN A 277 -1.11 63.10 -74.55
C ASN A 277 -0.94 62.74 -73.05
N GLY A 278 -1.88 61.95 -72.54
CA GLY A 278 -1.98 61.58 -71.12
C GLY A 278 -2.01 60.06 -70.88
N PRO A 279 -1.82 59.62 -69.62
CA PRO A 279 -1.93 58.22 -69.26
C PRO A 279 -3.38 57.73 -69.41
N GLU A 280 -3.59 56.68 -70.20
CA GLU A 280 -4.86 55.96 -70.33
C GLU A 280 -4.62 54.47 -70.12
N TYR A 281 -5.54 53.77 -69.46
CA TYR A 281 -5.39 52.34 -69.24
C TYR A 281 -6.72 51.64 -68.98
N PHE A 282 -6.77 50.37 -69.36
CA PHE A 282 -7.85 49.48 -68.98
C PHE A 282 -7.32 48.14 -68.50
N THR A 283 -8.10 47.51 -67.60
CA THR A 283 -7.82 46.18 -67.07
C THR A 283 -9.04 45.29 -67.30
N LYS A 284 -8.83 44.05 -67.74
CA LYS A 284 -9.88 43.04 -67.89
C LYS A 284 -9.44 41.71 -67.32
N SER A 285 -10.42 40.92 -66.86
CA SER A 285 -10.21 39.58 -66.29
C SER A 285 -11.11 38.58 -67.03
N LEU A 286 -10.60 37.38 -67.24
CA LEU A 286 -11.30 36.26 -67.88
C LEU A 286 -11.20 35.04 -66.98
N VAL A 287 -12.33 34.39 -66.72
CA VAL A 287 -12.38 33.06 -66.10
C VAL A 287 -12.77 32.06 -67.17
N LEU A 288 -11.86 31.17 -67.53
CA LEU A 288 -12.04 30.23 -68.64
C LEU A 288 -11.80 28.79 -68.18
N GLU A 289 -12.66 27.87 -68.61
CA GLU A 289 -12.31 26.45 -68.66
C GLU A 289 -11.38 26.23 -69.87
N LEU A 290 -10.20 25.67 -69.61
CA LEU A 290 -9.19 25.37 -70.62
C LEU A 290 -8.80 23.90 -70.54
N THR A 291 -8.57 23.29 -71.70
CA THR A 291 -8.03 21.93 -71.83
C THR A 291 -6.52 21.95 -72.09
N PRO A 292 -5.78 20.87 -71.82
CA PRO A 292 -4.35 20.82 -72.10
C PRO A 292 -4.05 21.19 -73.55
N GLY A 293 -3.15 22.14 -73.75
CA GLY A 293 -2.79 22.66 -75.07
C GLY A 293 -3.64 23.84 -75.56
N ASP A 294 -4.71 24.23 -74.85
CA ASP A 294 -5.41 25.49 -75.17
C ASP A 294 -4.45 26.67 -74.97
N GLU A 295 -4.39 27.55 -75.95
CA GLU A 295 -3.51 28.71 -75.97
C GLU A 295 -4.29 30.01 -75.85
N ILE A 296 -3.84 30.90 -74.96
CA ILE A 296 -4.31 32.27 -74.84
C ILE A 296 -3.17 33.22 -75.16
N HIS A 297 -3.43 34.21 -76.02
CA HIS A 297 -2.47 35.27 -76.29
C HIS A 297 -3.17 36.58 -76.59
N LEU A 298 -2.42 37.67 -76.43
CA LEU A 298 -2.88 39.04 -76.62
C LEU A 298 -2.27 39.59 -77.91
N VAL A 299 -3.08 40.29 -78.69
CA VAL A 299 -2.68 40.88 -79.97
C VAL A 299 -3.03 42.36 -79.95
N LEU A 300 -2.07 43.21 -80.28
CA LEU A 300 -2.28 44.62 -80.55
C LEU A 300 -2.91 44.76 -81.94
N PRO A 301 -4.12 45.29 -82.07
CA PRO A 301 -4.74 45.51 -83.38
C PRO A 301 -3.97 46.52 -84.21
N SER A 302 -4.06 46.44 -85.53
CA SER A 302 -3.54 47.50 -86.41
C SER A 302 -4.09 48.88 -86.00
N ASP A 303 -3.30 49.92 -86.24
CA ASP A 303 -3.59 51.31 -85.89
C ASP A 303 -3.75 51.61 -84.38
N HIS A 304 -3.47 50.65 -83.50
CA HIS A 304 -3.46 50.85 -82.05
C HIS A 304 -2.03 50.89 -81.51
N SER A 305 -1.85 51.61 -80.40
CA SER A 305 -0.57 51.68 -79.69
C SER A 305 -0.72 51.37 -78.21
N ILE A 306 0.35 50.88 -77.60
CA ILE A 306 0.45 50.64 -76.16
C ILE A 306 1.85 51.06 -75.68
N TYR A 307 2.01 51.30 -74.39
CA TYR A 307 3.26 51.75 -73.80
C TYR A 307 3.65 50.87 -72.61
N ASP A 308 4.94 50.57 -72.52
CA ASP A 308 5.54 49.99 -71.32
C ASP A 308 7.02 50.37 -71.18
N ASP A 309 7.47 50.54 -69.94
CA ASP A 309 8.85 50.87 -69.60
C ASP A 309 9.32 50.15 -68.32
N SER A 310 10.36 50.66 -67.67
CA SER A 310 10.87 50.10 -66.42
C SER A 310 9.83 50.00 -65.30
N ASN A 311 8.74 50.77 -65.37
CA ASN A 311 7.68 50.83 -64.36
C ASN A 311 6.59 49.76 -64.52
N ASN A 312 6.58 48.96 -65.60
CA ASN A 312 5.65 47.83 -65.80
C ASN A 312 4.16 48.23 -65.79
N TYR A 313 3.75 49.12 -66.68
CA TYR A 313 2.35 49.56 -66.77
C TYR A 313 1.45 48.53 -67.44
N SER A 314 1.95 47.89 -68.50
CA SER A 314 1.19 46.88 -69.25
C SER A 314 1.56 45.49 -68.75
N THR A 315 0.57 44.75 -68.24
CA THR A 315 0.79 43.45 -67.57
C THR A 315 -0.13 42.36 -68.09
N PHE A 316 0.33 41.11 -68.04
CA PHE A 316 -0.46 39.93 -68.31
C PHE A 316 -0.16 38.85 -67.27
N SER A 317 -1.20 38.29 -66.69
CA SER A 317 -1.11 37.37 -65.57
C SER A 317 -2.21 36.32 -65.60
N GLY A 318 -1.99 35.24 -64.87
CA GLY A 318 -3.05 34.28 -64.63
C GLY A 318 -2.65 33.15 -63.71
N SER A 319 -3.66 32.41 -63.25
CA SER A 319 -3.50 31.29 -62.33
C SER A 319 -4.58 30.23 -62.54
N LEU A 320 -4.20 28.96 -62.36
CA LEU A 320 -5.14 27.85 -62.22
C LEU A 320 -5.87 27.98 -60.87
N LEU A 321 -7.20 28.04 -60.91
CA LEU A 321 -8.03 28.07 -59.70
C LEU A 321 -8.20 26.65 -59.14
N PHE A 322 -8.54 25.70 -60.00
CA PHE A 322 -8.65 24.28 -59.69
C PHE A 322 -8.68 23.44 -60.98
N THR A 323 -8.18 22.21 -60.89
CA THR A 323 -8.27 21.20 -61.95
C THR A 323 -9.70 20.63 -62.04
N LEU A 324 -10.10 20.15 -63.22
CA LEU A 324 -11.41 19.51 -63.48
C LEU A 324 -11.29 18.06 -63.91
#